data_AF-A0A484BSC4-F1
#
_entry.id   AF-A0A484BSC4-F1
#
_cell.length_a   1.000
_cell.length_b   1.000
_cell.length_c   1.000
_cell.angle_alpha   90.00
_cell.angle_beta   90.00
_cell.angle_gamma   90.00
#
_symmetry.space_group_name_H-M   'P 1'
#
loop_
_entity.id
_entity.type
_entity.pdbx_description
1 polymer ?
#
loop_
_entity_poly.entity_id
_entity_poly.type
_entity_poly.pdbx_seq_one_letter_code
_entity_poly.pdbx_strand_id
1 'polypeptide(L)'
;MLALSWFYLLGVCACACAAQQELPAAAATGATTEKIFANQTEEQPVVSVPGMWRQARRRNTLADSCTTNGGATGTCLTRFKCMRQGGTVNGYCGTYGVCCETNMACGTTTRLKRTIIRNPATFTSNICQYTIEAYSANVQQLRIDFEQFELQQPTFSAADDRLLECQDYFEAGSFKLCGMNAGQHLYLPFNVAAGIDQITLTFSVPSRWQQSNWRLIVTQLEGPQASSKRKTSMLGGLGGSGNSLQDLRSIFASHHADYELLAPAGCQQYYTELTGTIRSFNYQPTMGSVYMPETSYTICIKSTPSASMIEYSFSRLAMSLQTGEGEGYDEACHATVHTPGRQEDYLLIPQSLLARNTAYQPTYYCGINENFIVYASPPYMIHFSSDEMTLDATQETGFSLTYRLRTSIL
;
A
#
# COMPACT_ATOMS: atom_id res chain seq x y z
N MET A 1 40.10 48.97 -34.95
CA MET A 1 40.13 50.44 -34.78
C MET A 1 39.13 50.81 -33.69
N LEU A 2 39.65 51.25 -32.54
CA LEU A 2 39.07 52.11 -31.49
C LEU A 2 37.53 52.22 -31.39
N ALA A 3 36.94 51.87 -30.24
CA ALA A 3 36.82 52.77 -29.09
C ALA A 3 35.95 52.19 -27.95
N LEU A 4 36.42 52.49 -26.74
CA LEU A 4 35.89 52.34 -25.39
C LEU A 4 34.37 52.50 -25.16
N SER A 5 33.84 51.76 -24.16
CA SER A 5 33.26 52.39 -22.95
C SER A 5 32.82 51.33 -21.92
N TRP A 6 33.35 51.43 -20.70
CA TRP A 6 32.93 50.72 -19.50
C TRP A 6 31.70 51.39 -18.88
N PHE A 7 30.73 50.61 -18.38
CA PHE A 7 29.79 51.08 -17.35
C PHE A 7 29.64 50.05 -16.23
N TYR A 8 30.04 50.49 -15.05
CA TYR A 8 29.78 49.89 -13.74
C TYR A 8 28.27 49.91 -13.45
N LEU A 9 27.72 48.78 -12.98
CA LEU A 9 26.40 48.71 -12.35
C LEU A 9 26.62 48.48 -10.84
N LEU A 10 26.53 49.57 -10.08
CA LEU A 10 26.44 49.57 -8.62
C LEU A 10 25.01 49.21 -8.21
N GLY A 11 24.90 48.18 -7.38
CA GLY A 11 23.68 47.81 -6.70
C GLY A 11 23.25 48.87 -5.69
N VAL A 12 21.96 49.22 -5.73
CA VAL A 12 21.32 50.08 -4.74
C VAL A 12 20.58 49.18 -3.75
N CYS A 13 21.10 49.16 -2.53
CA CYS A 13 20.47 48.62 -1.34
C CYS A 13 19.57 49.72 -0.76
N ALA A 14 18.28 49.46 -0.57
CA ALA A 14 17.37 50.35 0.15
C ALA A 14 16.60 49.54 1.19
N CYS A 15 16.96 49.81 2.45
CA CYS A 15 16.38 49.28 3.67
C CYS A 15 15.64 50.44 4.34
N ALA A 16 14.33 50.31 4.58
CA ALA A 16 13.59 51.01 5.65
C ALA A 16 12.07 50.78 5.49
N CYS A 17 11.45 50.15 6.49
CA CYS A 17 10.42 50.77 7.34
C CYS A 17 9.74 49.67 8.17
N ALA A 18 10.12 49.58 9.44
CA ALA A 18 9.33 48.96 10.48
C ALA A 18 8.45 50.06 11.11
N ALA A 19 7.15 49.80 11.27
CA ALA A 19 6.26 50.60 12.09
C ALA A 19 5.44 49.66 12.98
N GLN A 20 5.65 49.84 14.28
CA GLN A 20 5.03 49.17 15.41
C GLN A 20 3.62 49.73 15.68
N GLN A 21 2.73 48.89 16.21
CA GLN A 21 1.57 49.34 16.97
C GLN A 21 1.75 48.91 18.43
N GLU A 22 1.90 49.90 19.30
CA GLU A 22 1.80 49.80 20.76
C GLU A 22 0.31 49.65 21.18
N LEU A 23 -0.05 49.05 22.31
CA LEU A 23 -0.09 49.67 23.66
C LEU A 23 -0.63 48.64 24.70
N PRO A 24 -0.56 48.88 26.04
CA PRO A 24 0.16 48.02 26.97
C PRO A 24 -0.69 47.47 28.14
N ALA A 25 -0.02 46.70 29.01
CA ALA A 25 -0.51 46.28 30.33
C ALA A 25 0.36 46.88 31.46
N ALA A 26 -0.26 47.35 32.56
CA ALA A 26 0.23 47.40 33.96
C ALA A 26 -0.85 48.09 34.85
N ALA A 27 -1.44 47.44 35.87
CA ALA A 27 -1.05 47.40 37.31
C ALA A 27 -1.15 48.77 38.04
N ALA A 28 -1.68 48.99 39.26
CA ALA A 28 -2.19 48.14 40.36
C ALA A 28 -2.95 48.97 41.46
N THR A 29 -3.45 48.27 42.50
CA THR A 29 -3.89 48.67 43.87
C THR A 29 -5.37 49.07 44.07
N GLY A 30 -6.11 48.65 45.10
CA GLY A 30 -5.90 47.73 46.23
C GLY A 30 -7.03 47.96 47.26
N ALA A 31 -7.72 46.92 47.76
CA ALA A 31 -8.53 46.99 49.00
C ALA A 31 -8.98 45.59 49.48
N THR A 32 -8.35 45.18 50.56
CA THR A 32 -8.68 44.21 51.62
C THR A 32 -10.11 43.69 51.77
N THR A 33 -10.28 42.37 51.95
CA THR A 33 -10.92 41.79 53.17
C THR A 33 -10.61 40.29 53.31
N GLU A 34 -10.08 39.91 54.47
CA GLU A 34 -9.83 38.53 54.91
C GLU A 34 -11.13 37.78 55.19
N LYS A 35 -11.21 36.49 54.80
CA LYS A 35 -11.89 35.45 55.59
C LYS A 35 -11.17 34.11 55.44
N ILE A 36 -10.52 33.72 56.54
CA ILE A 36 -10.05 32.38 56.88
C ILE A 36 -11.27 31.47 57.06
N PHE A 37 -11.29 30.24 56.52
CA PHE A 37 -11.75 29.02 57.22
C PHE A 37 -11.59 27.73 56.40
N ALA A 38 -10.90 26.77 57.04
CA ALA A 38 -11.03 25.31 57.02
C ALA A 38 -10.92 24.50 55.71
N ASN A 39 -9.82 23.73 55.67
CA ASN A 39 -9.55 22.57 54.83
C ASN A 39 -10.42 21.37 55.30
N GLN A 40 -11.18 20.74 54.41
CA GLN A 40 -11.74 19.40 54.65
C GLN A 40 -11.49 18.52 53.42
N THR A 41 -10.65 17.51 53.63
CA THR A 41 -10.41 16.35 52.78
C THR A 41 -11.62 15.44 52.78
N GLU A 42 -12.16 15.11 51.61
CA GLU A 42 -13.19 14.08 51.44
C GLU A 42 -12.61 12.95 50.57
N GLU A 43 -12.41 11.80 51.19
CA GLU A 43 -11.97 10.55 50.55
C GLU A 43 -13.07 10.00 49.64
N GLN A 44 -12.77 9.75 48.36
CA GLN A 44 -13.62 8.94 47.48
C GLN A 44 -13.09 7.49 47.39
N PRO A 45 -13.97 6.47 47.45
CA PRO A 45 -13.55 5.08 47.52
C PRO A 45 -13.13 4.54 46.15
N VAL A 46 -11.95 3.92 46.10
CA VAL A 46 -11.43 3.18 44.96
C VAL A 46 -12.21 1.86 44.80
N VAL A 47 -13.09 1.80 43.80
CA VAL A 47 -13.70 0.53 43.37
C VAL A 47 -12.65 -0.26 42.59
N SER A 48 -12.08 -1.29 43.22
CA SER A 48 -11.17 -2.23 42.57
C SER A 48 -11.95 -3.17 41.65
N VAL A 49 -11.76 -3.05 40.33
CA VAL A 49 -12.24 -4.02 39.35
C VAL A 49 -11.34 -5.27 39.41
N PRO A 50 -11.84 -6.47 39.71
CA PRO A 50 -11.04 -7.68 39.71
C PRO A 50 -10.83 -8.20 38.28
N GLY A 51 -9.59 -8.51 37.93
CA GLY A 51 -9.31 -9.46 36.84
C GLY A 51 -9.08 -8.88 35.44
N MET A 52 -8.32 -7.79 35.30
CA MET A 52 -7.65 -7.52 34.01
C MET A 52 -6.49 -8.51 33.82
N TRP A 53 -6.77 -9.61 33.14
CA TRP A 53 -5.72 -10.34 32.44
C TRP A 53 -5.00 -9.33 31.54
N ARG A 54 -3.69 -9.15 31.74
CA ARG A 54 -2.84 -8.38 30.84
C ARG A 54 -3.04 -8.97 29.45
N GLN A 55 -3.86 -8.33 28.61
CA GLN A 55 -3.85 -8.59 27.19
C GLN A 55 -2.43 -8.28 26.75
N ALA A 56 -1.66 -9.34 26.48
CA ALA A 56 -0.40 -9.20 25.78
C ALA A 56 -0.73 -8.44 24.49
N ARG A 57 -0.26 -7.21 24.40
CA ARG A 57 -0.46 -6.32 23.25
C ARG A 57 0.08 -7.09 22.05
N ARG A 58 -0.82 -7.68 21.25
CA ARG A 58 -0.49 -8.50 20.08
C ARG A 58 0.35 -7.63 19.15
N ARG A 59 1.60 -8.04 18.86
CA ARG A 59 2.48 -7.28 17.96
C ARG A 59 1.99 -7.51 16.54
N ASN A 60 1.28 -6.52 16.01
CA ASN A 60 0.96 -6.41 14.59
C ASN A 60 2.28 -6.24 13.80
N THR A 61 2.39 -6.71 12.56
CA THR A 61 3.56 -6.46 11.70
C THR A 61 3.73 -4.98 11.36
N LEU A 62 2.64 -4.21 11.39
CA LEU A 62 2.68 -2.73 11.40
C LEU A 62 3.34 -2.18 12.68
N ALA A 63 3.34 -2.93 13.79
CA ALA A 63 4.00 -2.57 15.05
C ALA A 63 5.52 -2.80 15.05
N ASP A 64 6.06 -3.45 14.02
CA ASP A 64 7.50 -3.55 13.78
C ASP A 64 8.00 -2.51 12.77
N SER A 65 7.14 -1.58 12.31
CA SER A 65 7.56 -0.40 11.54
C SER A 65 7.99 0.74 12.47
N CYS A 66 8.88 1.61 11.99
CA CYS A 66 9.29 2.81 12.71
C CYS A 66 9.70 3.89 11.69
N THR A 67 9.66 5.15 12.09
CA THR A 67 10.16 6.26 11.29
C THR A 67 11.58 6.58 11.72
N THR A 68 12.49 6.67 10.75
CA THR A 68 13.89 7.00 11.00
C THR A 68 14.03 8.49 11.23
N ASN A 69 15.17 8.94 11.76
CA ASN A 69 15.41 10.38 11.98
C ASN A 69 15.35 11.20 10.67
N GLY A 70 15.58 10.55 9.52
CA GLY A 70 15.44 11.14 8.18
C GLY A 70 14.04 11.04 7.58
N GLY A 71 13.04 10.58 8.33
CA GLY A 71 11.65 10.45 7.87
C GLY A 71 11.34 9.20 7.04
N ALA A 72 12.31 8.29 6.84
CA ALA A 72 12.09 7.06 6.07
C ALA A 72 11.55 5.92 6.95
N THR A 73 10.87 4.93 6.35
CA THR A 73 10.32 3.81 7.13
C THR A 73 11.38 2.73 7.45
N GLY A 74 11.85 2.63 8.68
CA GLY A 74 12.72 1.55 9.16
C GLY A 74 11.94 0.34 9.72
N THR A 75 12.68 -0.64 10.23
CA THR A 75 12.17 -1.79 10.99
C THR A 75 12.57 -1.64 12.46
N CYS A 76 11.60 -1.71 13.37
CA CYS A 76 11.85 -1.64 14.80
C CYS A 76 12.47 -2.96 15.30
N LEU A 77 13.75 -2.92 15.66
CA LEU A 77 14.51 -4.10 16.09
C LEU A 77 15.35 -3.76 17.33
N THR A 78 15.79 -4.78 18.07
CA THR A 78 16.86 -4.57 19.06
C THR A 78 18.15 -4.15 18.34
N ARG A 79 18.99 -3.31 18.97
CA ARG A 79 20.27 -2.87 18.39
C ARG A 79 21.15 -4.02 17.89
N PHE A 80 21.26 -5.09 18.69
CA PHE A 80 22.02 -6.28 18.32
C PHE A 80 21.49 -6.94 17.05
N LYS A 81 20.16 -7.15 16.96
CA LYS A 81 19.52 -7.74 15.77
C LYS A 81 19.70 -6.87 14.52
N CYS A 82 19.60 -5.55 14.65
CA CYS A 82 19.84 -4.62 13.55
C CYS A 82 21.27 -4.77 12.98
N MET A 83 22.28 -4.68 13.85
CA MET A 83 23.69 -4.78 13.44
C MET A 83 24.04 -6.17 12.91
N ARG A 84 23.49 -7.25 13.49
CA ARG A 84 23.70 -8.63 13.02
C ARG A 84 23.13 -8.86 11.61
N GLN A 85 22.11 -8.10 11.21
CA GLN A 85 21.49 -8.17 9.88
C GLN A 85 22.17 -7.21 8.88
N GLY A 86 23.30 -6.59 9.24
CA GLY A 86 23.98 -5.60 8.39
C GLY A 86 23.21 -4.29 8.24
N GLY A 87 22.19 -4.04 9.08
CA GLY A 87 21.41 -2.81 9.05
C GLY A 87 22.05 -1.69 9.86
N THR A 88 21.68 -0.45 9.53
CA THR A 88 22.14 0.75 10.22
C THR A 88 21.08 1.25 11.19
N VAL A 89 21.51 1.66 12.39
CA VAL A 89 20.62 2.26 13.39
C VAL A 89 20.36 3.71 13.03
N ASN A 90 19.11 4.07 12.77
CA ASN A 90 18.71 5.41 12.39
C ASN A 90 17.45 5.87 13.14
N GLY A 91 17.53 5.94 14.47
CA GLY A 91 16.44 6.35 15.35
C GLY A 91 16.10 5.31 16.42
N TYR A 92 15.08 5.61 17.22
CA TYR A 92 14.62 4.77 18.34
C TYR A 92 13.15 4.40 18.16
N CYS A 93 12.74 3.25 18.68
CA CYS A 93 11.36 2.78 18.60
C CYS A 93 11.01 1.90 19.81
N GLY A 94 9.77 1.99 20.29
CA GLY A 94 9.35 1.29 21.51
C GLY A 94 10.19 1.68 22.74
N THR A 95 10.23 0.82 23.75
CA THR A 95 10.94 1.10 25.02
C THR A 95 12.45 0.84 24.93
N TYR A 96 12.88 -0.15 24.16
CA TYR A 96 14.28 -0.59 24.05
C TYR A 96 14.71 -0.94 22.60
N GLY A 97 13.91 -0.53 21.61
CA GLY A 97 14.16 -0.79 20.20
C GLY A 97 14.89 0.37 19.52
N VAL A 98 15.54 0.04 18.41
CA VAL A 98 16.12 1.00 17.48
C VAL A 98 15.44 0.89 16.13
N CYS A 99 15.32 2.01 15.43
CA CYS A 99 14.81 2.01 14.08
C CYS A 99 15.92 1.59 13.12
N CYS A 100 15.80 0.40 12.57
CA CYS A 100 16.82 -0.22 11.75
C CYS A 100 16.52 -0.05 10.26
N GLU A 101 17.47 0.48 9.52
CA GLU A 101 17.44 0.48 8.06
C GLU A 101 18.31 -0.68 7.56
N THR A 102 17.67 -1.76 7.10
CA THR A 102 18.34 -2.80 6.31
C THR A 102 18.43 -2.32 4.86
N ASN A 103 19.50 -2.63 4.13
CA ASN A 103 19.52 -2.43 2.69
C ASN A 103 19.99 -3.70 2.00
N MET A 104 19.12 -4.32 1.22
CA MET A 104 19.47 -5.50 0.43
C MET A 104 20.24 -5.06 -0.82
N ALA A 105 21.45 -5.58 -0.98
CA ALA A 105 22.27 -5.29 -2.16
C ALA A 105 21.78 -6.09 -3.37
N CYS A 106 22.05 -5.55 -4.56
CA CYS A 106 21.76 -6.19 -5.83
C CYS A 106 22.45 -7.56 -5.95
N GLY A 107 21.73 -8.59 -6.42
CA GLY A 107 22.24 -9.95 -6.60
C GLY A 107 22.36 -10.78 -5.31
N THR A 108 21.85 -10.28 -4.19
CA THR A 108 21.91 -10.99 -2.90
C THR A 108 20.64 -11.76 -2.60
N THR A 109 20.71 -12.65 -1.62
CA THR A 109 19.56 -13.39 -1.09
C THR A 109 19.26 -12.99 0.35
N THR A 110 17.99 -13.00 0.76
CA THR A 110 17.56 -12.67 2.12
C THR A 110 16.56 -13.69 2.66
N ARG A 111 16.73 -14.07 3.94
CA ARG A 111 15.77 -14.87 4.72
C ARG A 111 15.11 -14.06 5.84
N LEU A 112 15.02 -12.74 5.67
CA LEU A 112 14.44 -11.88 6.69
C LEU A 112 12.93 -11.74 6.49
N LYS A 113 12.19 -11.76 7.61
CA LYS A 113 10.74 -11.51 7.63
C LYS A 113 10.38 -10.19 6.95
N ARG A 114 11.17 -9.14 7.19
CA ARG A 114 11.00 -7.81 6.59
C ARG A 114 12.33 -7.32 6.07
N THR A 115 12.37 -6.92 4.80
CA THR A 115 13.56 -6.43 4.12
C THR A 115 13.22 -5.12 3.41
N ILE A 116 14.12 -4.14 3.49
CA ILE A 116 14.02 -2.92 2.70
C ILE A 116 14.99 -3.03 1.52
N ILE A 117 14.47 -2.77 0.32
CA ILE A 117 15.22 -2.81 -0.93
C ILE A 117 15.29 -1.37 -1.46
N ARG A 118 16.48 -0.88 -1.78
CA ARG A 118 16.68 0.44 -2.39
C ARG A 118 17.42 0.30 -3.71
N ASN A 119 17.29 1.32 -4.56
CA ASN A 119 18.12 1.42 -5.74
C ASN A 119 19.62 1.38 -5.35
N PRO A 120 20.44 0.63 -6.10
CA PRO A 120 21.86 0.55 -5.81
C PRO A 120 22.52 1.92 -6.06
N ALA A 121 23.48 2.29 -5.22
CA ALA A 121 24.23 3.54 -5.40
C ALA A 121 25.00 3.57 -6.73
N THR A 122 25.43 2.40 -7.21
CA THR A 122 26.09 2.21 -8.49
C THR A 122 25.55 0.96 -9.17
N PHE A 123 25.08 1.10 -10.40
CA PHE A 123 24.59 0.00 -11.22
C PHE A 123 25.75 -0.76 -11.88
N THR A 124 26.08 -1.95 -11.39
CA THR A 124 27.11 -2.84 -11.97
C THR A 124 26.64 -3.57 -13.23
N SER A 125 25.33 -3.70 -13.41
CA SER A 125 24.67 -4.40 -14.53
C SER A 125 23.37 -3.68 -14.88
N ASN A 126 22.81 -3.97 -16.07
CA ASN A 126 21.48 -3.48 -16.47
C ASN A 126 20.34 -4.22 -15.77
N ILE A 127 20.64 -5.33 -15.10
CA ILE A 127 19.67 -6.16 -14.38
C ILE A 127 20.10 -6.21 -12.93
N CYS A 128 19.13 -6.02 -12.04
CA CYS A 128 19.31 -6.13 -10.61
C CYS A 128 18.28 -7.07 -9.99
N GLN A 129 18.74 -8.21 -9.47
CA GLN A 129 17.88 -9.25 -8.91
C GLN A 129 17.98 -9.30 -7.39
N TYR A 130 16.87 -9.57 -6.74
CA TYR A 130 16.76 -9.73 -5.30
C TYR A 130 16.00 -11.02 -5.01
N THR A 131 16.66 -12.00 -4.36
CA THR A 131 16.03 -13.27 -4.04
C THR A 131 15.57 -13.29 -2.59
N ILE A 132 14.27 -13.43 -2.36
CA ILE A 132 13.67 -13.62 -1.05
C ILE A 132 13.44 -15.10 -0.83
N GLU A 133 14.17 -15.68 0.12
CA GLU A 133 13.96 -17.03 0.61
C GLU A 133 13.06 -17.02 1.83
N ALA A 134 12.26 -18.07 1.98
CA ALA A 134 11.32 -18.19 3.07
C ALA A 134 12.05 -18.19 4.42
N TYR A 135 11.66 -17.27 5.33
CA TYR A 135 12.25 -17.22 6.67
C TYR A 135 11.70 -18.31 7.61
N SER A 136 10.51 -18.82 7.31
CA SER A 136 9.84 -19.88 8.06
C SER A 136 9.00 -20.75 7.12
N ALA A 137 8.70 -21.98 7.54
CA ALA A 137 7.76 -22.84 6.82
C ALA A 137 6.31 -22.34 6.87
N ASN A 138 6.03 -21.33 7.71
CA ASN A 138 4.70 -20.78 7.91
C ASN A 138 4.35 -19.63 6.96
N VAL A 139 5.30 -19.22 6.11
CA VAL A 139 5.10 -18.15 5.13
C VAL A 139 4.08 -18.60 4.07
N GLN A 140 3.12 -17.72 3.80
CA GLN A 140 2.05 -17.97 2.83
C GLN A 140 2.01 -16.91 1.72
N GLN A 141 2.40 -15.67 2.03
CA GLN A 141 2.32 -14.55 1.10
C GLN A 141 3.49 -13.60 1.27
N LEU A 142 3.85 -12.94 0.17
CA LEU A 142 4.80 -11.84 0.15
C LEU A 142 4.04 -10.55 -0.12
N ARG A 143 4.15 -9.58 0.78
CA ARG A 143 3.64 -8.22 0.59
C ARG A 143 4.79 -7.30 0.21
N ILE A 144 4.63 -6.53 -0.85
CA ILE A 144 5.59 -5.55 -1.35
C ILE A 144 4.92 -4.19 -1.31
N ASP A 145 5.40 -3.29 -0.45
CA ASP A 145 4.93 -1.90 -0.40
C ASP A 145 5.91 -0.99 -1.16
N PHE A 146 5.37 -0.19 -2.08
CA PHE A 146 6.13 0.76 -2.90
C PHE A 146 6.20 2.12 -2.20
N GLU A 147 7.11 2.30 -1.24
CA GLU A 147 7.26 3.60 -0.56
C GLU A 147 7.79 4.66 -1.52
N GLN A 148 8.78 4.29 -2.34
CA GLN A 148 9.17 5.05 -3.53
C GLN A 148 9.24 4.08 -4.70
N PHE A 149 8.68 4.48 -5.84
CA PHE A 149 8.77 3.71 -7.07
C PHE A 149 8.53 4.66 -8.22
N GLU A 150 9.60 4.99 -8.93
CA GLU A 150 9.58 5.75 -10.16
C GLU A 150 10.61 5.13 -11.11
N LEU A 151 10.12 4.62 -12.23
CA LEU A 151 10.92 4.21 -13.39
C LEU A 151 10.49 5.04 -14.59
N GLN A 152 11.21 4.91 -15.70
CA GLN A 152 10.84 5.56 -16.95
C GLN A 152 9.40 5.21 -17.33
N GLN A 153 8.66 6.21 -17.85
CA GLN A 153 7.31 6.00 -18.37
C GLN A 153 7.33 4.98 -19.52
N PRO A 154 6.25 4.19 -19.72
CA PRO A 154 6.14 3.32 -20.87
C PRO A 154 6.22 4.15 -22.16
N THR A 155 6.84 3.58 -23.19
CA THR A 155 7.01 4.21 -24.50
C THR A 155 6.36 3.34 -25.56
N PHE A 156 5.88 3.96 -26.64
CA PHE A 156 5.37 3.21 -27.78
C PHE A 156 6.46 2.32 -28.37
N SER A 157 6.07 1.09 -28.70
CA SER A 157 6.94 0.12 -29.36
C SER A 157 7.36 0.65 -30.72
N ALA A 158 8.59 0.35 -31.12
CA ALA A 158 9.05 0.66 -32.48
C ALA A 158 8.31 -0.16 -33.56
N ALA A 159 7.62 -1.24 -33.16
CA ALA A 159 6.89 -2.12 -34.06
C ALA A 159 5.46 -1.63 -34.35
N ASP A 160 4.80 -1.02 -33.37
CA ASP A 160 3.42 -0.55 -33.46
C ASP A 160 3.19 0.63 -32.48
N ASP A 161 2.66 1.73 -33.00
CA ASP A 161 2.34 2.95 -32.26
C ASP A 161 1.16 2.77 -31.27
N ARG A 162 0.57 1.58 -31.20
CA ARG A 162 -0.49 1.22 -30.23
C ARG A 162 0.04 0.36 -29.09
N LEU A 163 1.21 -0.24 -29.22
CA LEU A 163 1.79 -1.11 -28.20
C LEU A 163 2.65 -0.27 -27.27
N LEU A 164 2.40 -0.36 -25.96
CA LEU A 164 3.20 0.31 -24.93
C LEU A 164 4.16 -0.67 -24.26
N GLU A 165 5.44 -0.33 -24.23
CA GLU A 165 6.48 -1.16 -23.63
C GLU A 165 7.26 -0.38 -22.57
N CYS A 166 7.55 -1.06 -21.45
CA CYS A 166 8.47 -0.56 -20.45
C CYS A 166 9.92 -0.93 -20.84
N GLN A 167 10.72 0.07 -21.21
CA GLN A 167 12.16 -0.11 -21.44
C GLN A 167 12.89 -0.49 -20.13
N ASP A 168 12.66 0.29 -19.08
CA ASP A 168 13.06 0.01 -17.71
C ASP A 168 11.84 -0.53 -16.94
N TYR A 169 11.96 -1.68 -16.30
CA TYR A 169 10.84 -2.33 -15.62
C TYR A 169 11.23 -3.07 -14.34
N PHE A 170 10.26 -3.18 -13.46
CA PHE A 170 10.25 -4.08 -12.31
C PHE A 170 9.40 -5.30 -12.62
N GLU A 171 9.92 -6.49 -12.32
CA GLU A 171 9.24 -7.75 -12.49
C GLU A 171 9.11 -8.49 -11.16
N ALA A 172 7.88 -8.90 -10.85
CA ALA A 172 7.56 -9.64 -9.64
C ALA A 172 6.36 -10.57 -9.87
N GLY A 173 6.62 -11.87 -10.01
CA GLY A 173 5.59 -12.83 -10.40
C GLY A 173 5.12 -12.56 -11.84
N SER A 174 3.82 -12.35 -12.04
CA SER A 174 3.24 -12.00 -13.34
C SER A 174 3.21 -10.50 -13.63
N PHE A 175 3.70 -9.66 -12.72
CA PHE A 175 3.64 -8.20 -12.87
C PHE A 175 4.92 -7.67 -13.49
N LYS A 176 4.77 -6.89 -14.56
CA LYS A 176 5.83 -6.06 -15.16
C LYS A 176 5.41 -4.59 -15.08
N LEU A 177 6.06 -3.82 -14.22
CA LEU A 177 5.65 -2.45 -13.88
C LEU A 177 6.76 -1.44 -14.23
N CYS A 178 6.37 -0.29 -14.77
CA CYS A 178 7.21 0.89 -14.90
C CYS A 178 6.44 2.17 -14.55
N GLY A 179 7.06 3.33 -14.76
CA GLY A 179 6.47 4.60 -14.39
C GLY A 179 6.35 4.84 -12.88
N MET A 180 5.31 5.54 -12.43
CA MET A 180 5.14 6.00 -11.05
C MET A 180 4.14 5.15 -10.26
N ASN A 181 4.62 4.42 -9.24
CA ASN A 181 3.80 3.50 -8.45
C ASN A 181 3.91 3.75 -6.93
N ALA A 182 4.45 4.90 -6.53
CA ALA A 182 4.62 5.26 -5.13
C ALA A 182 3.28 5.28 -4.36
N GLY A 183 3.30 4.73 -3.15
CA GLY A 183 2.13 4.60 -2.27
C GLY A 183 1.19 3.44 -2.62
N GLN A 184 1.56 2.58 -3.57
CA GLN A 184 0.83 1.35 -3.88
C GLN A 184 1.53 0.12 -3.27
N HIS A 185 0.88 -1.04 -3.34
CA HIS A 185 1.43 -2.30 -2.86
C HIS A 185 0.99 -3.47 -3.72
N LEU A 186 1.67 -4.60 -3.56
CA LEU A 186 1.45 -5.84 -4.29
C LEU A 186 1.55 -7.05 -3.34
N TYR A 187 0.67 -8.03 -3.52
CA TYR A 187 0.69 -9.33 -2.86
C TYR A 187 1.04 -10.43 -3.86
N LEU A 188 2.00 -11.28 -3.50
CA LEU A 188 2.39 -12.45 -4.28
C LEU A 188 2.20 -13.73 -3.46
N PRO A 189 1.80 -14.84 -4.10
CA PRO A 189 1.73 -16.14 -3.44
C PRO A 189 3.15 -16.60 -3.07
N PHE A 190 3.36 -16.91 -1.78
CA PHE A 190 4.65 -17.38 -1.25
C PHE A 190 4.45 -18.58 -0.32
N ASN A 191 3.62 -19.54 -0.75
CA ASN A 191 3.23 -20.65 0.10
C ASN A 191 4.30 -21.74 0.09
N VAL A 192 5.09 -21.80 1.17
CA VAL A 192 6.16 -22.79 1.35
C VAL A 192 5.59 -24.21 1.41
N ALA A 193 4.40 -24.40 1.99
CA ALA A 193 3.74 -25.69 2.03
C ALA A 193 3.26 -26.17 0.65
N ALA A 194 3.09 -25.24 -0.31
CA ALA A 194 2.81 -25.55 -1.71
C ALA A 194 4.09 -25.75 -2.55
N GLY A 195 5.29 -25.69 -1.93
CA GLY A 195 6.57 -25.89 -2.60
C GLY A 195 7.22 -24.61 -3.12
N ILE A 196 6.71 -23.42 -2.77
CA ILE A 196 7.32 -22.14 -3.14
C ILE A 196 8.20 -21.66 -1.97
N ASP A 197 9.50 -21.91 -2.05
CA ASP A 197 10.47 -21.58 -0.99
C ASP A 197 11.34 -20.34 -1.28
N GLN A 198 11.28 -19.83 -2.51
CA GLN A 198 11.94 -18.59 -2.93
C GLN A 198 11.11 -17.77 -3.94
N ILE A 199 11.25 -16.45 -3.89
CA ILE A 199 10.71 -15.49 -4.87
C ILE A 199 11.84 -14.57 -5.32
N THR A 200 11.93 -14.31 -6.62
CA THR A 200 12.90 -13.34 -7.17
C THR A 200 12.16 -12.09 -7.63
N LEU A 201 12.68 -10.93 -7.22
CA LEU A 201 12.26 -9.63 -7.71
C LEU A 201 13.36 -9.08 -8.63
N THR A 202 12.99 -8.63 -9.82
CA THR A 202 13.96 -8.20 -10.83
C THR A 202 13.70 -6.76 -11.24
N PHE A 203 14.73 -5.92 -11.23
CA PHE A 203 14.73 -4.64 -11.91
C PHE A 203 15.60 -4.74 -13.15
N SER A 204 15.03 -4.53 -14.33
CA SER A 204 15.77 -4.36 -15.58
C SER A 204 15.78 -2.86 -15.90
N VAL A 205 16.94 -2.24 -15.84
CA VAL A 205 17.16 -0.80 -16.05
C VAL A 205 18.23 -0.53 -17.13
N PRO A 206 18.02 -0.97 -18.38
CA PRO A 206 18.96 -0.74 -19.48
C PRO A 206 19.14 0.75 -19.83
N SER A 207 18.10 1.58 -19.73
CA SER A 207 18.17 3.00 -20.08
C SER A 207 18.88 3.83 -19.01
N ARG A 208 18.90 3.33 -17.76
CA ARG A 208 19.50 3.99 -16.58
C ARG A 208 18.98 5.41 -16.43
N TRP A 209 17.67 5.57 -16.60
CA TRP A 209 17.03 6.88 -16.53
C TRP A 209 17.34 7.56 -15.20
N GLN A 210 17.76 8.83 -15.25
CA GLN A 210 18.36 9.55 -14.11
C GLN A 210 17.39 9.75 -12.93
N GLN A 211 16.08 9.73 -13.20
CA GLN A 211 15.04 9.86 -12.17
C GLN A 211 14.63 8.50 -11.58
N SER A 212 15.19 7.39 -12.07
CA SER A 212 14.87 6.06 -11.57
C SER A 212 15.20 5.94 -10.09
N ASN A 213 14.17 5.77 -9.28
CA ASN A 213 14.30 5.66 -7.84
C ASN A 213 13.27 4.66 -7.32
N TRP A 214 13.74 3.70 -6.53
CA TRP A 214 12.86 2.78 -5.84
C TRP A 214 13.32 2.53 -4.43
N ARG A 215 12.32 2.38 -3.58
CA ARG A 215 12.44 1.95 -2.20
C ARG A 215 11.23 1.08 -1.87
N LEU A 216 11.48 -0.23 -1.83
CA LEU A 216 10.47 -1.23 -1.55
C LEU A 216 10.58 -1.70 -0.10
N ILE A 217 9.45 -1.99 0.52
CA ILE A 217 9.37 -2.70 1.79
C ILE A 217 8.77 -4.07 1.49
N VAL A 218 9.57 -5.11 1.63
CA VAL A 218 9.16 -6.49 1.37
C VAL A 218 8.93 -7.20 2.69
N THR A 219 7.72 -7.70 2.91
CA THR A 219 7.29 -8.36 4.15
C THR A 219 6.75 -9.75 3.84
N GLN A 220 7.34 -10.77 4.46
CA GLN A 220 6.86 -12.15 4.42
C GLN A 220 5.77 -12.33 5.49
N LEU A 221 4.56 -12.69 5.06
CA LEU A 221 3.39 -12.87 5.92
C LEU A 221 3.19 -14.34 6.25
N GLU A 222 3.09 -14.63 7.53
CA GLU A 222 2.76 -15.97 8.02
C GLU A 222 1.24 -16.16 8.16
N GLY A 223 0.79 -17.38 7.92
CA GLY A 223 -0.57 -17.80 8.20
C GLY A 223 -0.64 -19.15 8.90
N PRO A 224 -1.81 -19.49 9.46
CA PRO A 224 -2.02 -20.81 10.02
C PRO A 224 -1.80 -21.83 8.91
N GLN A 225 -0.85 -22.74 9.14
CA GLN A 225 -0.64 -23.86 8.23
C GLN A 225 -1.95 -24.65 8.14
N ALA A 226 -2.41 -24.92 6.92
CA ALA A 226 -3.44 -25.92 6.72
C ALA A 226 -2.90 -27.22 7.30
N SER A 227 -3.47 -27.65 8.43
CA SER A 227 -2.93 -28.77 9.19
C SER A 227 -2.90 -30.01 8.30
N SER A 228 -1.75 -30.32 7.72
CA SER A 228 -1.54 -31.62 7.13
C SER A 228 -1.62 -32.61 8.29
N LYS A 229 -2.71 -33.39 8.32
CA LYS A 229 -3.03 -34.44 9.30
C LYS A 229 -3.61 -33.95 10.64
N ARG A 230 -4.86 -33.46 10.59
CA ARG A 230 -5.84 -34.02 11.54
C ARG A 230 -6.04 -35.49 11.15
N LYS A 231 -5.14 -36.38 11.58
CA LYS A 231 -5.52 -37.78 11.72
C LYS A 231 -6.63 -37.75 12.76
N THR A 232 -7.87 -37.80 12.29
CA THR A 232 -8.98 -38.31 13.07
C THR A 232 -8.59 -39.73 13.48
N SER A 233 -7.86 -39.86 14.58
CA SER A 233 -7.73 -41.13 15.30
C SER A 233 -9.08 -41.38 15.93
N MET A 234 -10.04 -41.77 15.12
CA MET A 234 -11.30 -42.37 15.56
C MET A 234 -11.01 -43.84 15.91
N LEU A 235 -10.08 -44.05 16.84
CA LEU A 235 -9.87 -45.31 17.55
C LEU A 235 -8.95 -45.04 18.75
N GLY A 236 -9.56 -44.92 19.92
CA GLY A 236 -8.88 -44.61 21.18
C GLY A 236 -9.90 -44.33 22.27
N GLY A 237 -10.51 -45.39 22.79
CA GLY A 237 -11.48 -45.32 23.86
C GLY A 237 -10.91 -44.80 25.18
N LEU A 238 -11.81 -44.29 26.01
CA LEU A 238 -11.79 -44.24 27.48
C LEU A 238 -10.43 -43.93 28.15
N GLY A 239 -10.27 -42.68 28.61
CA GLY A 239 -9.44 -42.39 29.79
C GLY A 239 -8.14 -41.63 29.56
N GLY A 240 -8.15 -40.52 28.82
CA GLY A 240 -7.01 -39.61 28.74
C GLY A 240 -7.43 -38.15 28.88
N SER A 241 -7.29 -37.58 30.08
CA SER A 241 -7.41 -36.14 30.32
C SER A 241 -6.23 -35.42 29.64
N GLY A 242 -6.42 -35.05 28.38
CA GLY A 242 -5.50 -34.16 27.66
C GLY A 242 -5.81 -32.71 28.01
N ASN A 243 -5.31 -32.23 29.15
CA ASN A 243 -5.29 -30.81 29.49
C ASN A 243 -4.40 -30.06 28.48
N SER A 244 -4.96 -29.61 27.35
CA SER A 244 -4.21 -28.80 26.38
C SER A 244 -4.67 -27.34 26.35
N LEU A 245 -4.71 -26.72 27.53
CA LEU A 245 -4.57 -25.26 27.62
C LEU A 245 -3.23 -24.78 27.00
N GLN A 246 -2.27 -25.70 26.82
CA GLN A 246 -1.04 -25.47 26.08
C GLN A 246 -1.24 -25.44 24.55
N ASP A 247 -2.12 -26.26 23.95
CA ASP A 247 -2.49 -26.11 22.53
C ASP A 247 -3.22 -24.80 22.28
N LEU A 248 -4.17 -24.43 23.15
CA LEU A 248 -4.85 -23.15 23.02
C LEU A 248 -3.85 -21.99 23.20
N ARG A 249 -2.88 -22.10 24.12
CA ARG A 249 -1.76 -21.14 24.16
C ARG A 249 -0.89 -21.20 22.90
N SER A 250 -0.64 -22.34 22.26
CA SER A 250 0.12 -22.35 21.00
C SER A 250 -0.65 -21.67 19.85
N ILE A 251 -1.99 -21.77 19.85
CA ILE A 251 -2.89 -21.09 18.92
C ILE A 251 -3.00 -19.59 19.21
N PHE A 252 -3.01 -19.18 20.50
CA PHE A 252 -3.23 -17.80 20.94
C PHE A 252 -1.97 -17.02 21.36
N ALA A 253 -0.82 -17.68 21.59
CA ALA A 253 0.36 -17.08 22.22
C ALA A 253 1.58 -16.91 21.28
N SER A 254 1.53 -17.32 20.00
CA SER A 254 2.72 -17.14 19.14
C SER A 254 2.56 -16.86 17.64
N HIS A 255 1.41 -16.96 16.97
CA HIS A 255 1.47 -17.08 15.49
C HIS A 255 0.47 -16.34 14.58
N HIS A 256 -0.23 -15.28 15.02
CA HIS A 256 -1.17 -14.58 14.11
C HIS A 256 -1.08 -13.06 14.15
N ALA A 257 0.14 -12.51 14.20
CA ALA A 257 0.37 -11.08 13.97
C ALA A 257 -0.04 -10.66 12.53
N ASP A 258 0.15 -11.57 11.57
CA ASP A 258 0.05 -11.26 10.15
C ASP A 258 -1.29 -11.69 9.54
N TYR A 259 -2.12 -12.43 10.29
CA TYR A 259 -3.38 -12.99 9.78
C TYR A 259 -4.32 -11.91 9.23
N GLU A 260 -4.34 -10.74 9.87
CA GLU A 260 -5.16 -9.61 9.41
C GLU A 260 -4.65 -8.93 8.13
N LEU A 261 -3.38 -9.16 7.79
CA LEU A 261 -2.72 -8.64 6.60
C LEU A 261 -2.69 -9.66 5.45
N LEU A 262 -3.00 -10.94 5.71
CA LEU A 262 -3.10 -11.94 4.65
C LEU A 262 -4.24 -11.59 3.71
N ALA A 263 -3.91 -11.37 2.44
CA ALA A 263 -4.87 -11.17 1.39
C ALA A 263 -5.61 -12.50 1.12
N PRO A 264 -6.91 -12.48 0.80
CA PRO A 264 -7.59 -13.67 0.30
C PRO A 264 -6.90 -14.21 -0.97
N ALA A 265 -7.06 -15.51 -1.23
CA ALA A 265 -6.50 -16.13 -2.44
C ALA A 265 -7.05 -15.42 -3.70
N GLY A 266 -6.16 -15.14 -4.65
CA GLY A 266 -6.51 -14.43 -5.90
C GLY A 266 -6.46 -12.91 -5.82
N CYS A 267 -6.25 -12.32 -4.63
CA CYS A 267 -6.09 -10.88 -4.46
C CYS A 267 -4.61 -10.46 -4.56
N GLN A 268 -4.28 -9.56 -5.49
CA GLN A 268 -2.93 -9.01 -5.65
C GLN A 268 -2.80 -7.63 -4.98
N GLN A 269 -3.92 -6.97 -4.68
CA GLN A 269 -3.94 -5.84 -3.75
C GLN A 269 -4.96 -6.12 -2.65
N TYR A 270 -4.59 -5.80 -1.41
CA TYR A 270 -5.48 -5.97 -0.27
C TYR A 270 -5.48 -4.74 0.63
N TYR A 271 -6.66 -4.18 0.83
CA TYR A 271 -6.89 -2.99 1.64
C TYR A 271 -7.66 -3.35 2.90
N THR A 272 -7.12 -3.02 4.06
CA THR A 272 -7.70 -3.38 5.37
C THR A 272 -8.42 -2.25 6.07
N GLU A 273 -8.21 -1.01 5.61
CA GLU A 273 -8.77 0.20 6.21
C GLU A 273 -10.25 0.39 5.83
N LEU A 274 -11.01 1.13 6.65
CA LEU A 274 -12.42 1.46 6.39
C LEU A 274 -12.62 2.36 5.17
N THR A 275 -11.61 3.14 4.83
CA THR A 275 -11.55 4.01 3.66
C THR A 275 -10.13 4.08 3.14
N GLY A 276 -9.98 4.28 1.84
CA GLY A 276 -8.68 4.41 1.20
C GLY A 276 -8.81 4.77 -0.27
N THR A 277 -7.70 5.13 -0.88
CA THR A 277 -7.63 5.47 -2.29
C THR A 277 -7.00 4.32 -3.06
N ILE A 278 -7.64 3.94 -4.17
CA ILE A 278 -7.20 2.90 -5.09
C ILE A 278 -6.95 3.58 -6.44
N ARG A 279 -5.81 3.25 -7.06
CA ARG A 279 -5.39 3.79 -8.35
C ARG A 279 -4.86 2.66 -9.22
N SER A 280 -4.96 2.78 -10.53
CA SER A 280 -4.24 1.88 -11.43
C SER A 280 -2.73 2.05 -11.26
N PHE A 281 -1.97 1.01 -11.60
CA PHE A 281 -0.52 1.16 -11.73
C PHE A 281 -0.19 2.24 -12.79
N ASN A 282 0.88 2.99 -12.53
CA ASN A 282 1.33 4.17 -13.26
C ASN A 282 0.37 5.38 -13.31
N TYR A 283 -0.76 5.37 -12.59
CA TYR A 283 -1.69 6.50 -12.61
C TYR A 283 -1.10 7.79 -12.01
N GLN A 284 -1.13 8.88 -12.77
CA GLN A 284 -0.74 10.23 -12.34
C GLN A 284 -1.85 11.25 -12.66
N PRO A 285 -2.29 12.07 -11.69
CA PRO A 285 -3.39 13.01 -11.91
C PRO A 285 -2.99 14.26 -12.72
N THR A 286 -1.70 14.63 -12.74
CA THR A 286 -1.22 15.92 -13.28
C THR A 286 -0.34 15.77 -14.53
N MET A 287 0.10 14.56 -14.83
CA MET A 287 0.91 14.25 -16.01
C MET A 287 0.13 13.23 -16.83
N GLY A 288 0.09 13.38 -18.15
CA GLY A 288 -0.54 12.41 -19.04
C GLY A 288 0.17 11.07 -18.95
N SER A 289 -0.23 10.24 -17.99
CA SER A 289 0.22 8.87 -17.78
C SER A 289 -0.79 7.91 -18.40
N VAL A 290 -0.31 6.78 -18.91
CA VAL A 290 -1.16 5.65 -19.32
C VAL A 290 -1.11 4.58 -18.22
N TYR A 291 -2.21 3.89 -17.98
CA TYR A 291 -2.19 2.70 -17.11
C TYR A 291 -1.31 1.61 -17.71
N MET A 292 -0.93 0.64 -16.88
CA MET A 292 -0.05 -0.43 -17.34
C MET A 292 -0.79 -1.36 -18.33
N PRO A 293 -0.31 -1.53 -19.58
CA PRO A 293 -0.85 -2.53 -20.51
C PRO A 293 -0.54 -3.96 -20.04
N GLU A 294 -1.29 -4.93 -20.57
CA GLU A 294 -1.14 -6.36 -20.32
C GLU A 294 -1.16 -6.72 -18.82
N THR A 295 -2.02 -6.04 -18.04
CA THR A 295 -2.13 -6.31 -16.61
C THR A 295 -3.51 -6.82 -16.23
N SER A 296 -3.51 -7.89 -15.44
CA SER A 296 -4.73 -8.44 -14.87
C SER A 296 -4.53 -8.67 -13.38
N TYR A 297 -5.31 -7.96 -12.55
CA TYR A 297 -5.17 -8.06 -11.11
C TYR A 297 -6.46 -7.73 -10.35
N THR A 298 -6.58 -8.34 -9.19
CA THR A 298 -7.73 -8.22 -8.30
C THR A 298 -7.35 -7.45 -7.05
N ILE A 299 -8.17 -6.46 -6.74
CA ILE A 299 -8.09 -5.55 -5.61
C ILE A 299 -9.19 -5.96 -4.64
N CYS A 300 -8.81 -6.39 -3.46
CA CYS A 300 -9.74 -6.84 -2.44
C CYS A 300 -9.76 -5.87 -1.27
N ILE A 301 -10.95 -5.63 -0.73
CA ILE A 301 -11.15 -4.80 0.46
C ILE A 301 -11.65 -5.69 1.58
N LYS A 302 -11.02 -5.59 2.75
CA LYS A 302 -11.42 -6.32 3.96
C LYS A 302 -12.82 -5.90 4.36
N SER A 303 -13.75 -6.84 4.37
CA SER A 303 -15.07 -6.61 4.96
C SER A 303 -14.96 -6.40 6.48
N THR A 304 -15.81 -5.54 7.02
CA THR A 304 -15.95 -5.35 8.46
C THR A 304 -17.36 -5.76 8.89
N PRO A 305 -17.56 -6.32 10.10
CA PRO A 305 -18.89 -6.75 10.54
C PRO A 305 -19.94 -5.65 10.57
N SER A 306 -19.51 -4.39 10.69
CA SER A 306 -20.37 -3.21 10.63
C SER A 306 -20.77 -2.81 9.21
N ALA A 307 -20.04 -3.25 8.18
CA ALA A 307 -20.29 -2.84 6.80
C ALA A 307 -21.25 -3.82 6.11
N SER A 308 -22.31 -3.27 5.51
CA SER A 308 -23.22 -4.00 4.63
C SER A 308 -22.96 -3.69 3.16
N MET A 309 -22.28 -2.57 2.88
CA MET A 309 -22.02 -2.06 1.54
C MET A 309 -20.69 -1.33 1.46
N ILE A 310 -20.14 -1.19 0.25
CA ILE A 310 -19.03 -0.30 -0.06
C ILE A 310 -19.48 0.77 -1.06
N GLU A 311 -19.01 2.00 -0.86
CA GLU A 311 -19.13 3.11 -1.79
C GLU A 311 -17.78 3.31 -2.47
N TYR A 312 -17.77 3.31 -3.80
CA TYR A 312 -16.62 3.68 -4.64
C TYR A 312 -16.90 5.03 -5.30
N SER A 313 -16.14 6.04 -4.92
CA SER A 313 -16.19 7.37 -5.52
C SER A 313 -15.04 7.51 -6.52
N PHE A 314 -15.34 7.45 -7.81
CA PHE A 314 -14.37 7.60 -8.88
C PHE A 314 -14.06 9.09 -9.09
N SER A 315 -12.81 9.48 -8.85
CA SER A 315 -12.34 10.81 -9.25
C SER A 315 -12.03 10.86 -10.75
N ARG A 316 -11.58 9.73 -11.32
CA ARG A 316 -11.27 9.56 -12.73
C ARG A 316 -11.44 8.10 -13.11
N LEU A 317 -12.10 7.84 -14.24
CA LEU A 317 -12.10 6.58 -14.97
C LEU A 317 -11.90 6.94 -16.44
N ALA A 318 -10.81 6.52 -17.03
CA ALA A 318 -10.54 6.78 -18.43
C ALA A 318 -9.75 5.60 -19.01
N MET A 319 -10.49 4.66 -19.58
CA MET A 319 -10.00 3.41 -20.16
C MET A 319 -10.50 3.28 -21.59
N SER A 320 -9.94 2.33 -22.35
CA SER A 320 -10.34 2.10 -23.74
C SER A 320 -11.86 1.93 -23.89
N LEU A 321 -12.41 2.53 -24.96
CA LEU A 321 -13.79 2.34 -25.39
C LEU A 321 -13.79 2.28 -26.92
N GLN A 322 -13.96 1.08 -27.45
CA GLN A 322 -13.76 0.78 -28.86
C GLN A 322 -14.78 1.47 -29.80
N THR A 323 -15.99 1.72 -29.30
CA THR A 323 -17.07 2.36 -30.06
C THR A 323 -17.61 3.51 -29.24
N GLY A 324 -17.40 4.75 -29.69
CA GLY A 324 -17.89 5.98 -29.04
C GLY A 324 -19.43 6.11 -28.94
N GLU A 325 -20.16 5.01 -29.01
CA GLU A 325 -21.61 4.88 -28.90
C GLU A 325 -22.07 4.01 -27.71
N GLY A 326 -21.13 3.52 -26.88
CA GLY A 326 -21.46 2.72 -25.69
C GLY A 326 -21.70 3.57 -24.44
N GLU A 327 -22.60 3.13 -23.55
CA GLU A 327 -22.89 3.82 -22.28
C GLU A 327 -21.74 3.72 -21.25
N GLY A 328 -20.66 2.99 -21.57
CA GLY A 328 -19.47 2.84 -20.72
C GLY A 328 -19.58 1.73 -19.67
N TYR A 329 -20.46 0.75 -19.89
CA TYR A 329 -20.61 -0.42 -19.02
C TYR A 329 -21.03 -1.70 -19.76
N ASP A 330 -20.84 -2.84 -19.09
CA ASP A 330 -21.23 -4.20 -19.49
C ASP A 330 -20.86 -4.55 -20.94
N GLU A 331 -21.82 -4.84 -21.82
CA GLU A 331 -21.54 -5.28 -23.19
C GLU A 331 -20.66 -4.29 -23.96
N ALA A 332 -20.71 -2.99 -23.64
CA ALA A 332 -19.82 -1.98 -24.23
C ALA A 332 -18.34 -2.18 -23.85
N CYS A 333 -18.08 -2.76 -22.68
CA CYS A 333 -16.76 -2.93 -22.07
C CYS A 333 -16.23 -4.36 -22.12
N HIS A 334 -17.14 -5.33 -22.15
CA HIS A 334 -16.84 -6.75 -22.17
C HIS A 334 -17.92 -7.48 -22.96
N ALA A 335 -17.65 -7.79 -24.24
CA ALA A 335 -18.58 -8.55 -25.06
C ALA A 335 -18.48 -10.03 -24.73
N THR A 336 -19.62 -10.68 -24.83
CA THR A 336 -19.73 -12.13 -24.78
C THR A 336 -19.13 -12.82 -26.01
N VAL A 337 -18.93 -12.07 -27.11
CA VAL A 337 -18.33 -12.56 -28.35
C VAL A 337 -16.94 -11.96 -28.51
N HIS A 338 -15.93 -12.81 -28.43
CA HIS A 338 -14.56 -12.40 -28.71
C HIS A 338 -14.41 -12.06 -30.19
N THR A 339 -14.22 -10.77 -30.49
CA THR A 339 -13.93 -10.29 -31.85
C THR A 339 -12.52 -9.70 -31.89
N PRO A 340 -11.64 -10.13 -32.82
CA PRO A 340 -10.31 -9.54 -32.98
C PRO A 340 -10.37 -8.02 -33.18
N GLY A 341 -9.54 -7.25 -32.46
CA GLY A 341 -9.59 -5.78 -32.41
C GLY A 341 -10.55 -5.21 -31.35
N ARG A 342 -11.38 -6.09 -30.80
CA ARG A 342 -12.14 -6.12 -29.53
C ARG A 342 -11.49 -5.64 -28.25
N GLN A 343 -10.99 -4.42 -28.14
CA GLN A 343 -10.22 -4.07 -26.94
C GLN A 343 -11.13 -3.97 -25.72
N GLU A 344 -10.92 -4.83 -24.74
CA GLU A 344 -11.76 -4.98 -23.54
C GLU A 344 -10.95 -4.65 -22.30
N ASP A 345 -10.50 -3.40 -22.24
CA ASP A 345 -9.99 -2.83 -21.01
C ASP A 345 -11.17 -2.50 -20.12
N TYR A 346 -11.26 -3.19 -18.99
CA TYR A 346 -12.39 -3.03 -18.11
C TYR A 346 -12.00 -3.11 -16.65
N LEU A 347 -12.89 -2.52 -15.86
CA LEU A 347 -12.92 -2.65 -14.43
C LEU A 347 -14.21 -3.41 -14.06
N LEU A 348 -14.05 -4.59 -13.47
CA LEU A 348 -15.14 -5.42 -13.00
C LEU A 348 -15.38 -5.11 -11.52
N ILE A 349 -16.62 -4.76 -11.19
CA ILE A 349 -17.12 -4.64 -9.81
C ILE A 349 -18.33 -5.57 -9.69
N PRO A 350 -18.28 -6.59 -8.84
CA PRO A 350 -19.41 -7.49 -8.70
C PRO A 350 -20.52 -6.84 -7.88
N GLN A 351 -21.77 -7.14 -8.23
CA GLN A 351 -22.96 -6.70 -7.49
C GLN A 351 -23.00 -5.17 -7.28
N SER A 352 -22.59 -4.42 -8.29
CA SER A 352 -22.59 -2.96 -8.25
C SER A 352 -23.93 -2.35 -8.66
N LEU A 353 -24.14 -1.12 -8.18
CA LEU A 353 -25.31 -0.28 -8.37
C LEU A 353 -24.82 1.14 -8.63
N LEU A 354 -25.31 1.81 -9.70
CA LEU A 354 -24.97 3.21 -9.95
C LEU A 354 -25.72 4.14 -8.99
N ALA A 355 -24.99 5.03 -8.31
CA ALA A 355 -25.60 5.96 -7.35
C ALA A 355 -26.57 6.96 -7.99
N ARG A 356 -26.30 7.37 -9.25
CA ARG A 356 -27.17 8.30 -10.00
C ARG A 356 -28.52 7.65 -10.31
N ASN A 357 -28.54 6.35 -10.58
CA ASN A 357 -29.73 5.60 -10.89
C ASN A 357 -29.54 4.13 -10.52
N THR A 358 -30.18 3.70 -9.43
CA THR A 358 -30.06 2.35 -8.88
C THR A 358 -30.77 1.28 -9.71
N ALA A 359 -31.51 1.66 -10.76
CA ALA A 359 -32.01 0.71 -11.76
C ALA A 359 -30.88 0.12 -12.61
N TYR A 360 -29.74 0.80 -12.71
CA TYR A 360 -28.57 0.29 -13.41
C TYR A 360 -27.67 -0.48 -12.44
N GLN A 361 -27.44 -1.75 -12.78
CA GLN A 361 -26.60 -2.70 -12.03
C GLN A 361 -25.43 -3.23 -12.89
N PRO A 362 -24.60 -2.34 -13.45
CA PRO A 362 -23.52 -2.78 -14.32
C PRO A 362 -22.46 -3.52 -13.52
N THR A 363 -21.81 -4.49 -14.16
CA THR A 363 -20.72 -5.30 -13.61
C THR A 363 -19.37 -4.87 -14.19
N TYR A 364 -19.33 -4.51 -15.47
CA TYR A 364 -18.13 -4.05 -16.16
C TYR A 364 -18.20 -2.55 -16.43
N TYR A 365 -17.08 -1.86 -16.28
CA TYR A 365 -16.95 -0.42 -16.49
C TYR A 365 -15.75 -0.13 -17.40
N CYS A 366 -15.91 0.82 -18.33
CA CYS A 366 -14.88 1.27 -19.27
C CYS A 366 -15.19 2.68 -19.77
N GLY A 367 -14.39 3.16 -20.73
CA GLY A 367 -14.54 4.51 -21.28
C GLY A 367 -14.18 5.61 -20.30
N ILE A 368 -14.73 6.80 -20.56
CA ILE A 368 -14.37 8.04 -19.87
C ILE A 368 -15.53 8.50 -19.01
N ASN A 369 -15.32 8.44 -17.70
CA ASN A 369 -16.27 8.92 -16.71
C ASN A 369 -15.52 9.64 -15.60
N GLU A 370 -16.08 10.75 -15.14
CA GLU A 370 -15.52 11.53 -14.03
C GLU A 370 -16.58 11.74 -12.95
N ASN A 371 -16.13 11.72 -11.69
CA ASN A 371 -16.93 12.09 -10.53
C ASN A 371 -18.26 11.30 -10.40
N PHE A 372 -18.21 9.99 -10.62
CA PHE A 372 -19.36 9.10 -10.43
C PHE A 372 -19.16 8.16 -9.23
N ILE A 373 -20.28 7.68 -8.70
CA ILE A 373 -20.32 6.86 -7.49
C ILE A 373 -20.96 5.52 -7.81
N VAL A 374 -20.33 4.46 -7.35
CA VAL A 374 -20.80 3.07 -7.43
C VAL A 374 -20.95 2.51 -6.04
N TYR A 375 -22.08 1.90 -5.76
CA TYR A 375 -22.32 1.10 -4.57
C TYR A 375 -22.13 -0.38 -4.89
N ALA A 376 -21.55 -1.17 -3.99
CA ALA A 376 -21.47 -2.62 -4.17
C ALA A 376 -21.70 -3.40 -2.88
N SER A 377 -22.28 -4.59 -3.01
CA SER A 377 -22.49 -5.52 -1.89
C SER A 377 -21.34 -6.56 -1.81
N PRO A 378 -21.13 -7.22 -0.66
CA PRO A 378 -20.07 -8.22 -0.51
C PRO A 378 -20.16 -9.36 -1.53
N PRO A 379 -19.02 -9.89 -2.05
CA PRO A 379 -17.65 -9.57 -1.67
C PRO A 379 -17.14 -8.24 -2.24
N TYR A 380 -16.43 -7.46 -1.42
CA TYR A 380 -15.84 -6.19 -1.84
C TYR A 380 -14.54 -6.43 -2.61
N MET A 381 -14.64 -6.44 -3.93
CA MET A 381 -13.50 -6.62 -4.82
C MET A 381 -13.67 -5.82 -6.10
N ILE A 382 -12.55 -5.48 -6.71
CA ILE A 382 -12.46 -4.87 -8.04
C ILE A 382 -11.46 -5.70 -8.83
N HIS A 383 -11.79 -6.06 -10.06
CA HIS A 383 -10.84 -6.71 -10.95
C HIS A 383 -10.55 -5.80 -12.14
N PHE A 384 -9.27 -5.51 -12.38
CA PHE A 384 -8.82 -4.73 -13.52
C PHE A 384 -8.17 -5.65 -14.53
N SER A 385 -8.52 -5.44 -15.80
CA SER A 385 -7.92 -6.14 -16.93
C SER A 385 -7.60 -5.12 -18.02
N SER A 386 -6.35 -5.12 -18.48
CA SER A 386 -5.92 -4.40 -19.68
C SER A 386 -5.30 -5.35 -20.70
N ASP A 387 -5.52 -5.05 -21.98
CA ASP A 387 -4.82 -5.68 -23.09
C ASP A 387 -3.48 -5.01 -23.40
N GLU A 388 -2.80 -5.46 -24.46
CA GLU A 388 -1.47 -4.97 -24.86
C GLU A 388 -1.50 -3.63 -25.60
N MET A 389 -2.69 -3.16 -26.00
CA MET A 389 -2.86 -2.03 -26.89
C MET A 389 -3.38 -0.79 -26.16
N THR A 390 -3.08 0.37 -26.73
CA THR A 390 -3.58 1.66 -26.27
C THR A 390 -4.02 2.45 -27.50
N LEU A 391 -5.31 2.79 -27.59
CA LEU A 391 -5.87 3.49 -28.76
C LEU A 391 -5.56 4.97 -28.72
N ASP A 392 -5.76 5.59 -27.57
CA ASP A 392 -5.49 7.01 -27.33
C ASP A 392 -4.89 7.23 -25.94
N ALA A 393 -3.56 7.29 -25.87
CA ALA A 393 -2.81 7.53 -24.64
C ALA A 393 -3.14 8.87 -23.95
N THR A 394 -3.76 9.83 -24.65
CA THR A 394 -4.20 11.09 -24.03
C THR A 394 -5.49 10.93 -23.25
N GLN A 395 -6.29 9.91 -23.58
CA GLN A 395 -7.56 9.59 -22.94
C GLN A 395 -7.43 8.43 -21.96
N GLU A 396 -6.67 7.39 -22.31
CA GLU A 396 -6.47 6.13 -21.56
C GLU A 396 -5.55 6.31 -20.34
N THR A 397 -5.94 7.21 -19.45
CA THR A 397 -5.12 7.59 -18.30
C THR A 397 -5.23 6.64 -17.10
N GLY A 398 -6.25 5.79 -17.08
CA GLY A 398 -6.49 4.78 -16.05
C GLY A 398 -7.58 5.20 -15.08
N PHE A 399 -7.49 4.74 -13.82
CA PHE A 399 -8.52 5.03 -12.83
C PHE A 399 -7.96 5.45 -11.49
N SER A 400 -8.72 6.29 -10.80
CA SER A 400 -8.51 6.69 -9.41
C SER A 400 -9.85 6.79 -8.72
N LEU A 401 -9.96 6.11 -7.58
CA LEU A 401 -11.18 6.09 -6.78
C LEU A 401 -10.85 6.10 -5.30
N THR A 402 -11.80 6.57 -4.50
CA THR A 402 -11.78 6.41 -3.04
C THR A 402 -12.90 5.48 -2.65
N TYR A 403 -12.59 4.48 -1.83
CA TYR A 403 -13.58 3.58 -1.27
C TYR A 403 -13.93 3.96 0.16
N ARG A 404 -15.17 3.67 0.57
CA ARG A 404 -15.65 3.81 1.94
C ARG A 404 -16.62 2.70 2.28
N LEU A 405 -16.32 1.94 3.33
CA LEU A 405 -17.26 0.96 3.87
C LEU A 405 -18.43 1.67 4.57
N ARG A 406 -19.66 1.26 4.26
CA ARG A 406 -20.90 1.82 4.80
C ARG A 406 -21.74 0.73 5.48
N THR A 407 -22.48 1.15 6.50
CA THR A 407 -23.48 0.32 7.20
C THR A 407 -24.82 0.27 6.44
N SER A 408 -25.05 1.22 5.52
CA SER A 408 -26.33 1.53 4.88
C SER A 408 -26.11 2.34 3.59
N ILE A 409 -26.99 2.17 2.59
CA ILE A 409 -27.06 3.00 1.36
C ILE A 409 -27.47 4.44 1.69
N LEU A 410 -28.40 4.58 2.63
CA LEU A 410 -28.93 5.87 3.11
C LEU A 410 -27.96 6.49 4.10
#